data_AF-V9DEJ4-F1
#
_entry.id   AF-V9DEJ4-F1
#
_cell.length_a   1.000
_cell.length_b   1.000
_cell.length_c   1.000
_cell.angle_alpha   90.00
_cell.angle_beta   90.00
_cell.angle_gamma   90.00
#
_symmetry.space_group_name_H-M   'P 1'
#
loop_
_entity.id
_entity.type
_entity.pdbx_description
1 polymer ?
#
loop_
_entity_poly.entity_id
_entity_poly.type
_entity_poly.pdbx_seq_one_letter_code
_entity_poly.pdbx_strand_id
1 'polypeptide(L)'
;MTVYILPRGWSLQPSQINTRTPPVSYCSPQANILELELWHEWTSKTYDHFTNDRQNDSRHNWQILVPKLALQCDYLRNAILAISAMNIVLESSKPVPATASHYMLAALEYHNAACQAFGKVGEHTIPRTNNDDETSFTTIFAFSIINLAFILGLSQCHVTTNQDVQEVTKIVGNITMLFRVLQSFGSVISSGLDGFSRGPLPVSHDLFSASWCRVLDEDTAMALTRLRCIVGREKGFTDAFNASDAYSRAIIWLEKCFSFYSDENRDVVLIWPMVLDTWFIRALETGGDQVCRLILLHWAVMLHWFGRGKRFTGGLGAKLVDELSKPMLGKDVHWEECIHFVRQQVGLL
;
A
#
# COMPACT_ATOMS: atom_id res chain seq x y z
N MET A 1 -31.79 -62.70 -57.98
CA MET A 1 -30.89 -63.51 -58.83
C MET A 1 -29.93 -62.58 -59.54
N THR A 2 -28.84 -62.20 -58.84
CA THR A 2 -27.59 -61.70 -59.43
C THR A 2 -26.52 -61.98 -58.37
N VAL A 3 -25.69 -62.98 -58.64
CA VAL A 3 -24.52 -63.40 -57.86
C VAL A 3 -23.28 -62.98 -58.66
N TYR A 4 -22.12 -62.93 -57.99
CA TYR A 4 -20.73 -62.82 -58.46
C TYR A 4 -20.08 -61.46 -58.09
N ILE A 5 -18.89 -61.30 -57.50
CA ILE A 5 -17.73 -62.15 -57.12
C ILE A 5 -16.93 -61.37 -56.05
N LEU A 6 -16.31 -62.04 -55.07
CA LEU A 6 -15.27 -61.48 -54.19
C LEU A 6 -13.89 -61.54 -54.87
N PRO A 7 -12.95 -60.66 -54.47
CA PRO A 7 -11.62 -61.20 -54.13
C PRO A 7 -11.07 -60.71 -52.79
N ARG A 8 -10.30 -61.61 -52.17
CA ARG A 8 -9.62 -61.52 -50.87
C ARG A 8 -8.31 -60.71 -50.94
N GLY A 9 -7.90 -60.24 -49.77
CA GLY A 9 -6.61 -59.64 -49.44
C GLY A 9 -6.81 -58.14 -49.17
N TRP A 10 -6.31 -57.50 -48.13
CA TRP A 10 -5.00 -57.65 -47.52
C TRP A 10 -5.08 -57.34 -46.00
N SER A 11 -4.13 -57.92 -45.28
CA SER A 11 -3.86 -57.92 -43.83
C SER A 11 -4.05 -56.60 -43.06
N LEU A 12 -4.59 -56.73 -41.84
CA LEU A 12 -4.55 -55.74 -40.76
C LEU A 12 -3.09 -55.40 -40.38
N GLN A 13 -2.70 -54.12 -40.50
CA GLN A 13 -1.54 -53.57 -39.81
C GLN A 13 -1.98 -52.95 -38.47
N PRO A 14 -1.25 -53.15 -37.36
CA PRO A 14 -1.57 -52.53 -36.08
C PRO A 14 -0.96 -51.13 -36.02
N SER A 15 -1.76 -50.10 -36.31
CA SER A 15 -1.36 -48.71 -36.09
C SER A 15 -1.78 -48.25 -34.69
N GLN A 16 -0.80 -48.32 -33.78
CA GLN A 16 -0.46 -47.26 -32.82
C GLN A 16 -1.59 -46.82 -31.89
N ILE A 17 -1.60 -47.43 -30.69
CA ILE A 17 -2.26 -46.91 -29.49
C ILE A 17 -1.70 -45.50 -29.27
N ASN A 18 -2.50 -44.50 -29.61
CA ASN A 18 -2.17 -43.10 -29.36
C ASN A 18 -2.07 -42.92 -27.84
N THR A 19 -0.88 -42.52 -27.42
CA THR A 19 -0.50 -42.28 -26.03
C THR A 19 -1.48 -41.30 -25.40
N ARG A 20 -2.23 -41.77 -24.40
CA ARG A 20 -2.97 -40.89 -23.49
C ARG A 20 -1.96 -39.91 -22.90
N THR A 21 -2.10 -38.64 -23.26
CA THR A 21 -1.59 -37.53 -22.47
C THR A 21 -2.08 -37.72 -21.03
N PRO A 22 -1.20 -37.64 -20.01
CA PRO A 22 -1.67 -37.68 -18.64
C PRO A 22 -2.59 -36.47 -18.40
N PRO A 23 -3.68 -36.62 -17.62
CA PRO A 23 -4.48 -35.48 -17.23
C PRO A 23 -3.58 -34.50 -16.47
N VAL A 24 -3.76 -33.21 -16.80
CA VAL A 24 -3.13 -32.07 -16.14
C VAL A 24 -3.15 -32.32 -14.64
N SER A 25 -1.98 -32.28 -14.01
CA SER A 25 -1.83 -32.41 -12.56
C SER A 25 -2.69 -31.34 -11.91
N TYR A 26 -3.87 -31.72 -11.40
CA TYR A 26 -4.71 -30.82 -10.63
C TYR A 26 -3.91 -30.43 -9.39
N CYS A 27 -3.52 -29.16 -9.33
CA CYS A 27 -2.94 -28.55 -8.14
C CYS A 27 -3.78 -28.92 -6.91
N SER A 28 -3.16 -28.98 -5.73
CA SER A 28 -3.79 -29.48 -4.49
C SER A 28 -5.22 -28.93 -4.35
N PRO A 29 -6.26 -29.78 -4.19
CA PRO A 29 -7.66 -29.35 -4.19
C PRO A 29 -7.97 -28.25 -3.17
N GLN A 30 -7.22 -28.21 -2.07
CA GLN A 30 -7.34 -27.20 -1.01
C GLN A 30 -6.86 -25.82 -1.44
N ALA A 31 -5.77 -25.72 -2.22
CA ALA A 31 -5.29 -24.43 -2.74
C ALA A 31 -6.32 -23.79 -3.69
N ASN A 32 -6.99 -24.59 -4.52
CA ASN A 32 -8.02 -24.08 -5.42
C ASN A 32 -9.24 -23.53 -4.66
N ILE A 33 -9.63 -24.15 -3.54
CA ILE A 33 -10.77 -23.67 -2.73
C ILE A 33 -10.41 -22.37 -2.01
N LEU A 34 -9.21 -22.28 -1.42
CA LEU A 34 -8.76 -21.06 -0.76
C LEU A 34 -8.71 -19.89 -1.75
N GLU A 35 -8.12 -20.08 -2.93
CA GLU A 35 -8.06 -19.02 -3.94
C GLU A 35 -9.46 -18.57 -4.40
N LEU A 36 -10.38 -19.52 -4.60
CA LEU A 36 -11.77 -19.20 -4.94
C LEU A 36 -12.46 -18.38 -3.84
N GLU A 37 -12.23 -18.72 -2.58
CA GLU A 37 -12.75 -17.96 -1.44
C GLU A 37 -12.19 -16.54 -1.40
N LEU A 38 -10.87 -16.38 -1.58
CA LEU A 38 -10.20 -15.08 -1.58
C LEU A 38 -10.63 -14.19 -2.76
N TRP A 39 -10.88 -14.79 -3.93
CA TRP A 39 -11.47 -14.09 -5.07
C TRP A 39 -12.91 -13.67 -4.82
N HIS A 40 -13.70 -14.53 -4.18
CA HIS A 40 -15.07 -14.19 -3.79
C HIS A 40 -15.09 -13.05 -2.79
N GLU A 41 -14.20 -13.08 -1.78
CA GLU A 41 -14.03 -12.02 -0.80
C GLU A 41 -13.64 -10.69 -1.50
N TRP A 42 -12.73 -10.74 -2.48
CA TRP A 42 -12.38 -9.55 -3.27
C TRP A 42 -13.59 -8.93 -3.93
N THR A 43 -14.29 -9.72 -4.74
CA THR A 43 -15.40 -9.25 -5.61
C THR A 43 -16.66 -8.89 -4.84
N SER A 44 -16.78 -9.35 -3.59
CA SER A 44 -17.95 -9.10 -2.74
C SER A 44 -17.74 -7.95 -1.75
N LYS A 45 -16.54 -7.81 -1.17
CA LYS A 45 -16.27 -6.87 -0.08
C LYS A 45 -14.98 -6.08 -0.23
N THR A 46 -13.84 -6.74 -0.47
CA THR A 46 -12.52 -6.09 -0.37
C THR A 46 -12.34 -4.95 -1.38
N TYR A 47 -12.90 -5.09 -2.59
CA TYR A 47 -12.79 -4.05 -3.62
C TYR A 47 -13.35 -2.70 -3.16
N ASP A 48 -14.38 -2.69 -2.31
CA ASP A 48 -15.11 -1.48 -1.91
C ASP A 48 -14.18 -0.51 -1.17
N HIS A 49 -13.22 -1.04 -0.41
CA HIS A 49 -12.19 -0.28 0.30
C HIS A 49 -11.21 0.49 -0.60
N PHE A 50 -11.19 0.18 -1.90
CA PHE A 50 -10.35 0.84 -2.90
C PHE A 50 -11.11 1.83 -3.78
N THR A 51 -12.44 1.85 -3.68
CA THR A 51 -13.27 2.73 -4.48
C THR A 51 -13.17 4.18 -4.00
N ASN A 52 -13.22 5.12 -4.95
CA ASN A 52 -13.28 6.54 -4.70
C ASN A 52 -14.55 7.09 -5.38
N ASP A 53 -15.51 7.55 -4.58
CA ASP A 53 -16.83 8.03 -5.05
C ASP A 53 -16.73 9.21 -6.03
N ARG A 54 -15.60 9.90 -6.10
CA ARG A 54 -15.37 11.01 -7.04
C ARG A 54 -15.01 10.55 -8.45
N GLN A 55 -14.43 9.36 -8.58
CA GLN A 55 -14.02 8.85 -9.86
C GLN A 55 -15.18 8.06 -10.45
N ASN A 56 -15.75 8.58 -11.54
CA ASN A 56 -16.72 7.84 -12.34
C ASN A 56 -16.16 6.45 -12.64
N ASP A 57 -17.00 5.44 -12.51
CA ASP A 57 -16.65 4.04 -12.72
C ASP A 57 -15.60 3.44 -11.76
N SER A 58 -15.20 4.13 -10.68
CA SER A 58 -14.24 3.60 -9.69
C SER A 58 -14.65 2.22 -9.15
N ARG A 59 -15.93 2.06 -8.81
CA ARG A 59 -16.51 0.78 -8.40
C ARG A 59 -16.35 -0.29 -9.48
N HIS A 60 -16.69 0.03 -10.73
CA HIS A 60 -16.52 -0.90 -11.84
C HIS A 60 -15.05 -1.28 -12.06
N ASN A 61 -14.15 -0.31 -11.96
CA ASN A 61 -12.73 -0.51 -12.15
C ASN A 61 -12.15 -1.47 -11.11
N TRP A 62 -12.41 -1.25 -9.83
CA TRP A 62 -11.90 -2.11 -8.77
C TRP A 62 -12.60 -3.47 -8.69
N GLN A 63 -13.91 -3.52 -8.95
CA GLN A 63 -14.67 -4.77 -8.85
C GLN A 63 -14.51 -5.68 -10.07
N ILE A 64 -14.35 -5.13 -11.27
CA ILE A 64 -14.40 -5.88 -12.53
C ILE A 64 -13.10 -5.78 -13.32
N LEU A 65 -12.62 -4.57 -13.59
CA LEU A 65 -11.46 -4.38 -14.46
C LEU A 65 -10.17 -4.91 -13.82
N VAL A 66 -9.88 -4.50 -12.58
CA VAL A 66 -8.66 -4.90 -11.85
C VAL A 66 -8.56 -6.43 -11.73
N PRO A 67 -9.62 -7.18 -11.36
CA PRO A 67 -9.61 -8.64 -11.42
C PRO A 67 -9.32 -9.22 -12.80
N LYS A 68 -9.92 -8.67 -13.87
CA LYS A 68 -9.64 -9.13 -15.24
C LYS A 68 -8.18 -8.98 -15.62
N LEU A 69 -7.58 -7.84 -15.26
CA LEU A 69 -6.15 -7.57 -15.47
C LEU A 69 -5.28 -8.50 -14.63
N ALA A 70 -5.67 -8.75 -13.38
CA ALA A 70 -4.97 -9.63 -12.48
C ALA A 70 -4.91 -11.08 -12.98
N LEU A 71 -5.93 -11.59 -13.67
CA LEU A 71 -5.89 -12.92 -14.27
C LEU A 71 -4.74 -13.11 -15.28
N GLN A 72 -4.26 -12.01 -15.88
CA GLN A 72 -3.15 -12.01 -16.84
C GLN A 72 -1.81 -11.62 -16.20
N CYS A 73 -1.81 -11.28 -14.90
CA CYS A 73 -0.71 -10.61 -14.23
C CYS A 73 -0.44 -11.23 -12.86
N ASP A 74 0.62 -12.04 -12.76
CA ASP A 74 0.92 -12.83 -11.55
C ASP A 74 1.09 -11.97 -10.30
N TYR A 75 1.79 -10.83 -10.40
CA TYR A 75 2.00 -9.95 -9.24
C TYR A 75 0.70 -9.33 -8.75
N LEU A 76 -0.18 -8.89 -9.66
CA LEU A 76 -1.46 -8.28 -9.30
C LEU A 76 -2.45 -9.32 -8.77
N ARG A 77 -2.47 -10.53 -9.36
CA ARG A 77 -3.24 -11.67 -8.84
C ARG A 77 -2.86 -11.97 -7.39
N ASN A 78 -1.57 -12.17 -7.15
CA ASN A 78 -1.07 -12.49 -5.81
C ASN A 78 -1.37 -11.35 -4.82
N ALA A 79 -1.31 -10.09 -5.25
CA ALA A 79 -1.66 -8.96 -4.39
C ALA A 79 -3.16 -8.95 -4.01
N ILE A 80 -4.06 -9.24 -4.96
CA ILE A 80 -5.51 -9.36 -4.68
C ILE A 80 -5.78 -10.48 -3.67
N LEU A 81 -5.15 -11.65 -3.85
CA LEU A 81 -5.31 -12.77 -2.93
C LEU A 81 -4.78 -12.41 -1.53
N ALA A 82 -3.60 -11.77 -1.47
CA ALA A 82 -3.00 -11.35 -0.22
C ALA A 82 -3.88 -10.38 0.58
N ILE A 83 -4.42 -9.34 -0.08
CA ILE A 83 -5.25 -8.35 0.59
C ILE A 83 -6.63 -8.89 0.97
N SER A 84 -7.22 -9.78 0.18
CA SER A 84 -8.45 -10.46 0.57
C SER A 84 -8.25 -11.31 1.82
N ALA A 85 -7.15 -12.07 1.88
CA ALA A 85 -6.83 -12.86 3.08
C ALA A 85 -6.60 -11.95 4.29
N MET A 86 -5.92 -10.81 4.09
CA MET A 86 -5.75 -9.79 5.13
C MET A 86 -7.10 -9.19 5.57
N ASN A 87 -8.03 -8.94 4.65
CA ASN A 87 -9.36 -8.42 5.00
C ASN A 87 -10.12 -9.39 5.92
N ILE A 88 -10.06 -10.69 5.64
CA ILE A 88 -10.68 -11.73 6.49
C ILE A 88 -10.05 -11.72 7.89
N VAL A 89 -8.72 -11.64 7.97
CA VAL A 89 -8.00 -11.54 9.26
C VAL A 89 -8.48 -10.32 10.04
N LEU A 90 -8.58 -9.15 9.40
CA LEU A 90 -9.02 -7.92 10.04
C LEU A 90 -10.52 -7.92 10.41
N GLU A 91 -11.36 -8.65 9.66
CA GLU A 91 -12.80 -8.82 9.94
C GLU A 91 -13.06 -9.80 11.08
N SER A 92 -12.19 -10.81 11.26
CA SER A 92 -12.29 -11.74 12.37
C SER A 92 -11.99 -11.04 13.70
N SER A 93 -13.05 -10.68 14.44
CA SER A 93 -12.96 -10.05 15.76
C SER A 93 -12.11 -10.90 16.71
N LYS A 94 -11.26 -10.26 17.52
CA LYS A 94 -10.45 -10.94 18.55
C LYS A 94 -11.36 -11.79 19.48
N PRO A 95 -10.91 -12.98 19.92
CA PRO A 95 -9.59 -13.57 19.71
C PRO A 95 -9.49 -14.31 18.37
N VAL A 96 -8.31 -14.20 17.74
CA VAL A 96 -7.89 -14.87 16.50
C VAL A 96 -8.13 -16.38 16.64
N PRO A 97 -9.18 -16.95 16.01
CA PRO A 97 -9.36 -18.40 16.00
C PRO A 97 -8.23 -19.01 15.14
N ALA A 98 -7.99 -20.31 15.26
CA ALA A 98 -7.04 -21.03 14.40
C ALA A 98 -7.27 -20.77 12.88
N THR A 99 -8.48 -20.35 12.50
CA THR A 99 -8.83 -19.91 11.15
C THR A 99 -8.17 -18.58 10.73
N ALA A 100 -8.10 -17.58 11.60
CA ALA A 100 -7.40 -16.34 11.29
C ALA A 100 -5.88 -16.53 11.16
N SER A 101 -5.32 -17.62 11.72
CA SER A 101 -3.91 -17.98 11.56
C SER A 101 -3.57 -18.49 10.15
N HIS A 102 -4.44 -19.24 9.47
CA HIS A 102 -4.13 -19.74 8.12
C HIS A 102 -4.34 -18.65 7.05
N TYR A 103 -5.34 -17.77 7.20
CA TYR A 103 -5.46 -16.60 6.32
C TYR A 103 -4.30 -15.62 6.51
N MET A 104 -3.80 -15.44 7.74
CA MET A 104 -2.59 -14.63 7.96
C MET A 104 -1.37 -15.22 7.24
N LEU A 105 -1.16 -16.53 7.33
CA LEU A 105 -0.08 -17.20 6.61
C LEU A 105 -0.24 -17.02 5.09
N ALA A 106 -1.43 -17.30 4.56
CA ALA A 106 -1.75 -17.12 3.14
C ALA A 106 -1.54 -15.67 2.68
N ALA A 107 -1.97 -14.68 3.48
CA ALA A 107 -1.79 -13.26 3.22
C ALA A 107 -0.31 -12.91 3.02
N LEU A 108 0.56 -13.39 3.93
CA LEU A 108 2.01 -13.18 3.85
C LEU A 108 2.65 -13.92 2.67
N GLU A 109 2.25 -15.17 2.42
CA GLU A 109 2.76 -15.98 1.31
C GLU A 109 2.42 -15.34 -0.05
N TYR A 110 1.15 -14.98 -0.27
CA TYR A 110 0.73 -14.31 -1.50
C TYR A 110 1.36 -12.93 -1.64
N HIS A 111 1.51 -12.15 -0.56
CA HIS A 111 2.18 -10.85 -0.64
C HIS A 111 3.67 -11.00 -1.04
N ASN A 112 4.38 -11.96 -0.45
CA ASN A 112 5.76 -12.26 -0.83
C ASN A 112 5.87 -12.72 -2.29
N ALA A 113 4.96 -13.60 -2.73
CA ALA A 113 4.87 -14.04 -4.13
C ALA A 113 4.58 -12.87 -5.09
N ALA A 114 3.73 -11.93 -4.68
CA ALA A 114 3.43 -10.73 -5.45
C ALA A 114 4.66 -9.84 -5.63
N CYS A 115 5.38 -9.55 -4.54
CA CYS A 115 6.61 -8.75 -4.57
C CYS A 115 7.71 -9.41 -5.43
N GLN A 116 7.89 -10.73 -5.33
CA GLN A 116 8.85 -11.46 -6.16
C GLN A 116 8.47 -11.42 -7.65
N ALA A 117 7.19 -11.61 -7.97
CA ALA A 117 6.71 -11.52 -9.34
C ALA A 117 6.88 -10.10 -9.91
N PHE A 118 6.62 -9.06 -9.12
CA PHE A 118 6.82 -7.66 -9.52
C PHE A 118 8.30 -7.33 -9.75
N GLY A 119 9.20 -7.81 -8.89
CA GLY A 119 10.65 -7.60 -9.04
C GLY A 119 11.19 -8.11 -10.38
N LYS A 120 10.68 -9.26 -10.86
CA LYS A 120 11.04 -9.83 -12.17
C LYS A 120 10.62 -8.94 -13.35
N VAL A 121 9.50 -8.24 -13.24
CA VAL A 121 9.01 -7.29 -14.25
C VAL A 121 9.90 -6.05 -14.31
N GLY A 122 10.30 -5.52 -13.15
CA GLY A 122 11.21 -4.35 -13.06
C GLY A 122 12.59 -4.59 -13.68
N GLU A 123 13.07 -5.84 -13.70
CA GLU A 123 14.35 -6.21 -14.33
C GLU A 123 14.25 -6.41 -15.86
N HIS A 124 13.06 -6.68 -16.40
CA HIS A 124 12.89 -7.13 -17.80
C HIS A 124 12.05 -6.18 -18.67
N THR A 125 11.47 -5.10 -18.13
CA THR A 125 10.46 -4.32 -18.85
C THR A 125 10.76 -2.82 -18.85
N ILE A 126 11.60 -2.39 -19.80
CA ILE A 126 11.45 -1.06 -20.41
C ILE A 126 10.29 -1.23 -21.43
N PRO A 127 9.13 -0.57 -21.27
CA PRO A 127 7.97 -0.83 -22.12
C PRO A 127 8.27 -0.49 -23.57
N ARG A 128 8.05 -1.47 -24.46
CA ARG A 128 8.06 -1.27 -25.91
C ARG A 128 6.65 -0.88 -26.34
N THR A 129 6.57 0.33 -26.87
CA THR A 129 5.45 1.04 -27.53
C THR A 129 4.26 0.21 -28.01
N ASN A 130 3.07 0.76 -27.68
CA ASN A 130 1.73 0.65 -28.28
C ASN A 130 0.74 -0.28 -27.54
N ASN A 131 -0.33 0.32 -26.99
CA ASN A 131 -1.50 -0.26 -26.29
C ASN A 131 -1.21 -1.10 -25.02
N ASP A 132 -0.09 -1.82 -24.97
CA ASP A 132 0.33 -2.60 -23.79
C ASP A 132 0.83 -1.70 -22.64
N ASP A 133 1.20 -0.46 -22.96
CA ASP A 133 1.70 0.54 -22.01
C ASP A 133 0.61 0.93 -21.00
N GLU A 134 -0.60 1.28 -21.45
CA GLU A 134 -1.71 1.71 -20.58
C GLU A 134 -2.16 0.60 -19.61
N THR A 135 -2.18 -0.64 -20.09
CA THR A 135 -2.52 -1.82 -19.29
C THR A 135 -1.42 -2.13 -18.27
N SER A 136 -0.16 -1.97 -18.66
CA SER A 136 1.00 -2.11 -17.76
C SER A 136 0.99 -1.06 -16.66
N PHE A 137 0.71 0.21 -16.98
CA PHE A 137 0.60 1.26 -15.97
C PHE A 137 -0.58 1.02 -15.01
N THR A 138 -1.73 0.61 -15.54
CA THR A 138 -2.92 0.33 -14.71
C THR A 138 -2.67 -0.82 -13.74
N THR A 139 -1.99 -1.89 -14.19
CA THR A 139 -1.67 -3.06 -13.36
C THR A 139 -0.63 -2.72 -12.29
N ILE A 140 0.41 -1.94 -12.63
CA ILE A 140 1.38 -1.42 -11.67
C ILE A 140 0.69 -0.52 -10.65
N PHE A 141 -0.17 0.41 -11.09
CA PHE A 141 -0.89 1.31 -10.19
C PHE A 141 -1.80 0.55 -9.22
N ALA A 142 -2.62 -0.37 -9.73
CA ALA A 142 -3.50 -1.20 -8.90
C ALA A 142 -2.71 -2.02 -7.88
N PHE A 143 -1.61 -2.65 -8.32
CA PHE A 143 -0.69 -3.36 -7.43
C PHE A 143 -0.15 -2.44 -6.34
N SER A 144 0.21 -1.20 -6.70
CA SER A 144 0.77 -0.23 -5.77
C SER A 144 -0.18 0.10 -4.62
N ILE A 145 -1.43 0.40 -4.96
CA ILE A 145 -2.47 0.74 -4.00
C ILE A 145 -2.83 -0.46 -3.12
N ILE A 146 -2.95 -1.65 -3.71
CA ILE A 146 -3.22 -2.88 -2.96
C ILE A 146 -2.07 -3.20 -2.00
N ASN A 147 -0.83 -3.06 -2.46
CA ASN A 147 0.36 -3.32 -1.67
C ASN A 147 0.48 -2.34 -0.48
N LEU A 148 0.19 -1.06 -0.73
CA LEU A 148 0.07 -0.04 0.30
C LEU A 148 -0.97 -0.43 1.36
N ALA A 149 -2.19 -0.79 0.95
CA ALA A 149 -3.24 -1.23 1.87
C ALA A 149 -2.85 -2.48 2.66
N PHE A 150 -2.11 -3.41 2.04
CA PHE A 150 -1.62 -4.61 2.70
C PHE A 150 -0.65 -4.27 3.84
N ILE A 151 0.34 -3.40 3.59
CA ILE A 151 1.32 -3.01 4.61
C ILE A 151 0.64 -2.26 5.76
N LEU A 152 -0.31 -1.38 5.43
CA LEU A 152 -1.13 -0.69 6.43
C LEU A 152 -1.93 -1.70 7.26
N GLY A 153 -2.56 -2.70 6.65
CA GLY A 153 -3.27 -3.77 7.33
C GLY A 153 -2.35 -4.61 8.24
N LEU A 154 -1.18 -5.01 7.72
CA LEU A 154 -0.20 -5.79 8.47
C LEU A 154 0.29 -5.06 9.73
N SER A 155 0.48 -3.73 9.64
CA SER A 155 0.91 -2.91 10.78
C SER A 155 -0.11 -2.90 11.94
N GLN A 156 -1.38 -3.20 11.66
CA GLN A 156 -2.43 -3.32 12.67
C GLN A 156 -2.46 -4.71 13.33
N CYS A 157 -1.98 -5.74 12.64
CA CYS A 157 -2.06 -7.14 13.07
C CYS A 157 -1.02 -7.52 14.16
N HIS A 158 -0.34 -6.55 14.78
CA HIS A 158 0.68 -6.87 15.78
C HIS A 158 0.11 -7.60 17.00
N VAL A 159 0.66 -8.80 17.15
CA VAL A 159 0.62 -9.72 18.28
C VAL A 159 1.17 -9.03 19.52
N THR A 160 0.40 -9.06 20.60
CA THR A 160 0.82 -8.66 21.95
C THR A 160 2.01 -9.52 22.37
N THR A 161 3.22 -8.97 22.32
CA THR A 161 4.36 -9.51 23.05
C THR A 161 4.91 -8.37 23.88
N ASN A 162 4.73 -8.50 25.19
CA ASN A 162 5.12 -7.54 26.23
C ASN A 162 6.60 -7.16 26.08
N GLN A 163 6.90 -5.98 25.54
CA GLN A 163 8.16 -5.22 25.67
C GLN A 163 8.07 -3.92 24.85
N ASP A 164 7.76 -2.80 25.51
CA ASP A 164 7.50 -1.47 24.90
C ASP A 164 8.61 -0.98 23.95
N VAL A 165 9.88 -1.26 24.27
CA VAL A 165 11.03 -0.86 23.43
C VAL A 165 11.05 -1.63 22.10
N GLN A 166 10.63 -2.89 22.11
CA GLN A 166 10.55 -3.71 20.89
C GLN A 166 9.39 -3.23 20.01
N GLU A 167 8.33 -2.68 20.59
CA GLU A 167 7.14 -2.22 19.88
C GLU A 167 7.42 -0.95 19.07
N VAL A 168 8.09 0.05 19.65
CA VAL A 168 8.46 1.30 18.95
C VAL A 168 9.33 1.00 17.73
N THR A 169 10.36 0.18 17.86
CA THR A 169 11.25 -0.18 16.74
C THR A 169 10.50 -0.93 15.64
N LYS A 170 9.59 -1.85 16.01
CA LYS A 170 8.76 -2.58 15.05
C LYS A 170 7.80 -1.65 14.30
N ILE A 171 7.15 -0.72 15.00
CA ILE A 171 6.21 0.23 14.39
C ILE A 171 6.93 1.15 13.41
N VAL A 172 8.06 1.73 13.81
CA VAL A 172 8.88 2.57 12.92
C VAL A 172 9.37 1.77 11.72
N GLY A 173 9.84 0.53 11.91
CA GLY A 173 10.25 -0.35 10.81
C GLY A 173 9.13 -0.65 9.81
N ASN A 174 7.91 -0.87 10.28
CA ASN A 174 6.75 -1.08 9.41
C ASN A 174 6.41 0.17 8.59
N ILE A 175 6.48 1.36 9.19
CA ILE A 175 6.27 2.63 8.46
C ILE A 175 7.39 2.89 7.46
N THR A 176 8.64 2.66 7.82
CA THR A 176 9.73 2.94 6.89
C THR A 176 9.71 1.96 5.71
N MET A 177 9.24 0.73 5.94
CA MET A 177 8.89 -0.20 4.86
C MET A 177 7.77 0.36 3.97
N LEU A 178 6.71 0.92 4.57
CA LEU A 178 5.64 1.62 3.83
C LEU A 178 6.20 2.75 2.96
N PHE A 179 7.10 3.57 3.52
CA PHE A 179 7.70 4.71 2.83
C PHE A 179 8.55 4.26 1.65
N ARG A 180 9.39 3.24 1.84
CA ARG A 180 10.22 2.66 0.76
C ARG A 180 9.35 2.12 -0.39
N VAL A 181 8.25 1.46 -0.04
CA VAL A 181 7.28 0.96 -1.03
C VAL A 181 6.64 2.12 -1.79
N LEU A 182 6.17 3.15 -1.10
CA LEU A 182 5.60 4.37 -1.72
C LEU A 182 6.62 5.10 -2.61
N GLN A 183 7.88 5.21 -2.19
CA GLN A 183 8.94 5.81 -2.99
C GLN A 183 9.25 5.01 -4.26
N SER A 184 9.22 3.68 -4.19
CA SER A 184 9.40 2.84 -5.37
C SER A 184 8.30 3.12 -6.42
N PHE A 185 7.07 3.38 -5.97
CA PHE A 185 5.98 3.80 -6.84
C PHE A 185 6.16 5.22 -7.37
N GLY A 186 6.63 6.16 -6.56
CA GLY A 186 6.94 7.54 -7.00
C GLY A 186 7.98 7.58 -8.13
N SER A 187 8.99 6.69 -8.08
CA SER A 187 9.98 6.54 -9.15
C SER A 187 9.36 6.04 -10.46
N VAL A 188 8.44 5.07 -10.39
CA VAL A 188 7.70 4.55 -11.56
C VAL A 188 6.74 5.60 -12.13
N ILE A 189 6.12 6.44 -11.29
CA ILE A 189 5.27 7.56 -11.71
C ILE A 189 6.10 8.63 -12.42
N SER A 190 7.25 9.03 -11.84
CA SER A 190 8.12 10.07 -12.42
C SER A 190 8.70 9.72 -13.80
N SER A 191 8.78 8.42 -14.12
CA SER A 191 9.29 7.91 -15.39
C SER A 191 8.19 7.64 -16.45
N GLY A 192 6.90 7.75 -16.10
CA GLY A 192 5.78 7.35 -16.97
C GLY A 192 4.51 8.21 -16.82
N LEU A 193 4.60 9.43 -16.30
CA LEU A 193 3.47 10.31 -15.94
C LEU A 193 2.42 10.53 -17.06
N ASP A 194 2.78 10.46 -18.35
CA ASP A 194 1.81 10.61 -19.46
C ASP A 194 0.92 9.35 -19.64
N GLY A 195 1.38 8.18 -19.19
CA GLY A 195 0.61 6.92 -19.26
C GLY A 195 -0.45 6.78 -18.17
N PHE A 196 -0.22 7.34 -16.98
CA PHE A 196 -1.17 7.33 -15.86
C PHE A 196 -2.42 8.18 -16.12
N SER A 197 -2.33 9.18 -17.01
CA SER A 197 -3.47 10.03 -17.40
C SER A 197 -4.44 9.34 -18.36
N ARG A 198 -3.98 8.31 -19.07
CA ARG A 198 -4.73 7.65 -20.16
C ARG A 198 -5.28 6.27 -19.80
N GLY A 199 -4.78 5.67 -18.72
CA GLY A 199 -5.27 4.40 -18.21
C GLY A 199 -6.67 4.50 -17.58
N PRO A 200 -7.44 3.39 -17.54
CA PRO A 200 -8.80 3.32 -16.99
C PRO A 200 -8.88 3.57 -15.47
N LEU A 201 -7.75 3.54 -14.75
CA LEU A 201 -7.60 4.08 -13.41
C LEU A 201 -6.81 5.40 -13.49
N PRO A 202 -7.41 6.52 -13.96
CA PRO A 202 -6.67 7.75 -14.04
C PRO A 202 -6.24 8.17 -12.64
N VAL A 203 -4.93 8.23 -12.41
CA VAL A 203 -4.40 8.95 -11.25
C VAL A 203 -4.78 10.39 -11.50
N SER A 204 -5.63 10.95 -10.65
CA SER A 204 -6.02 12.34 -10.82
C SER A 204 -4.76 13.20 -10.75
N HIS A 205 -4.32 13.71 -11.90
CA HIS A 205 -3.25 14.72 -12.02
C HIS A 205 -3.59 16.00 -11.24
N ASP A 206 -4.81 16.07 -10.74
CA ASP A 206 -5.40 17.22 -10.11
C ASP A 206 -5.24 17.15 -8.57
N LEU A 207 -4.59 16.13 -7.97
CA LEU A 207 -4.35 16.04 -6.50
C LEU A 207 -3.82 17.35 -5.87
N PHE A 208 -3.04 18.14 -6.64
CA PHE A 208 -2.56 19.47 -6.27
C PHE A 208 -3.15 20.61 -7.12
N SER A 209 -4.38 20.46 -7.60
CA SER A 209 -5.13 21.48 -8.33
C SER A 209 -5.19 22.77 -7.53
N ALA A 210 -4.87 23.91 -8.14
CA ALA A 210 -5.04 25.20 -7.45
C ALA A 210 -6.47 25.37 -6.89
N SER A 211 -7.46 24.74 -7.52
CA SER A 211 -8.86 24.74 -7.07
C SER A 211 -9.12 23.99 -5.75
N TRP A 212 -8.21 23.12 -5.33
CA TRP A 212 -8.34 22.29 -4.11
C TRP A 212 -7.43 22.74 -2.98
N CYS A 213 -6.58 23.73 -3.23
CA CYS A 213 -5.76 24.35 -2.21
C CYS A 213 -6.67 25.08 -1.22
N ARG A 214 -6.63 24.68 0.04
CA ARG A 214 -7.36 25.32 1.14
C ARG A 214 -6.39 26.12 1.99
N VAL A 215 -6.92 27.19 2.57
CA VAL A 215 -6.22 27.89 3.64
C VAL A 215 -6.18 26.97 4.85
N LEU A 216 -4.99 26.76 5.42
CA LEU A 216 -4.82 25.99 6.65
C LEU A 216 -5.62 26.62 7.79
N ASP A 217 -6.23 25.79 8.62
CA ASP A 217 -6.80 26.28 9.87
C ASP A 217 -5.71 26.87 10.77
N GLU A 218 -6.12 27.79 11.65
CA GLU A 218 -5.19 28.56 12.48
C GLU A 218 -4.36 27.65 13.40
N ASP A 219 -4.98 26.59 13.94
CA ASP A 219 -4.32 25.65 14.85
C ASP A 219 -3.24 24.83 14.12
N THR A 220 -3.55 24.28 12.94
CA THR A 220 -2.61 23.54 12.09
C THR A 220 -1.49 24.44 11.58
N ALA A 221 -1.80 25.67 11.14
CA ALA A 221 -0.80 26.64 10.72
C ALA A 221 0.15 27.02 11.87
N MET A 222 -0.38 27.21 13.08
CA MET A 222 0.41 27.49 14.27
C MET A 222 1.29 26.30 14.66
N ALA A 223 0.76 25.07 14.62
CA ALA A 223 1.53 23.86 14.90
C ALA A 223 2.71 23.67 13.94
N LEU A 224 2.49 23.89 12.63
CA LEU A 224 3.54 23.83 11.62
C LEU A 224 4.59 24.94 11.80
N THR A 225 4.17 26.13 12.22
CA THR A 225 5.07 27.23 12.56
C THR A 225 5.95 26.87 13.77
N ARG A 226 5.36 26.32 14.84
CA ARG A 226 6.11 25.82 16.00
C ARG A 226 7.10 24.71 15.61
N LEU A 227 6.69 23.77 14.75
CA LEU A 227 7.55 22.71 14.22
C LEU A 227 8.78 23.29 13.50
N ARG A 228 8.59 24.32 12.65
CA ARG A 228 9.69 25.03 11.97
C ARG A 228 10.62 25.72 12.97
N CYS A 229 10.09 26.34 14.03
CA CYS A 229 10.91 26.97 15.07
C CYS A 229 11.79 25.95 15.82
N ILE A 230 11.24 24.79 16.19
CA ILE A 230 11.99 23.71 16.85
C ILE A 230 13.12 23.22 15.94
N VAL A 231 12.80 22.94 14.67
CA VAL A 231 13.77 22.53 13.66
C VAL A 231 14.84 23.60 13.47
N GLY A 232 14.47 24.88 13.46
CA GLY A 232 15.39 26.02 13.43
C GLY A 232 16.39 26.05 14.59
N ARG A 233 15.92 25.72 15.80
CA ARG A 233 16.75 25.70 17.02
C ARG A 233 17.70 24.50 17.06
N GLU A 234 17.20 23.31 16.73
CA GLU A 234 18.00 22.07 16.73
C GLU A 234 19.04 22.04 15.59
N LYS A 235 18.79 22.78 14.49
CA LYS A 235 19.78 23.02 13.43
C LYS A 235 21.07 23.65 13.95
N GLY A 236 21.02 24.49 14.99
CA GLY A 236 22.20 25.15 15.55
C GLY A 236 23.19 24.21 16.24
N PHE A 237 22.79 22.97 16.55
CA PHE A 237 23.62 21.98 17.24
C PHE A 237 24.18 20.89 16.33
N THR A 238 23.67 20.77 15.09
CA THR A 238 24.00 19.64 14.20
C THR A 238 24.53 20.16 12.85
N ASP A 239 25.86 20.22 12.71
CA ASP A 239 26.59 20.78 11.55
C ASP A 239 26.44 20.03 10.21
N ALA A 240 25.44 19.15 10.08
CA ALA A 240 25.20 18.40 8.85
C ALA A 240 24.32 19.23 7.90
N PHE A 241 24.94 19.98 6.98
CA PHE A 241 24.27 20.77 5.93
C PHE A 241 23.13 20.00 5.21
N ASN A 242 23.28 18.68 5.04
CA ASN A 242 22.29 17.81 4.38
C ASN A 242 21.05 17.50 5.24
N ALA A 243 21.16 17.49 6.57
CA ALA A 243 20.05 17.20 7.48
C ALA A 243 19.05 18.36 7.54
N SER A 244 19.57 19.59 7.62
CA SER A 244 18.81 20.83 7.68
C SER A 244 17.91 21.04 6.45
N ASP A 245 18.44 20.71 5.28
CA ASP A 245 17.73 20.79 4.00
C ASP A 245 16.61 19.73 3.90
N ALA A 246 16.90 18.50 4.31
CA ALA A 246 15.93 17.41 4.32
C ALA A 246 14.72 17.69 5.25
N TYR A 247 14.94 18.27 6.44
CA TYR A 247 13.85 18.69 7.32
C TYR A 247 12.97 19.77 6.72
N SER A 248 13.61 20.77 6.12
CA SER A 248 12.89 21.89 5.53
C SER A 248 12.02 21.41 4.36
N ARG A 249 12.56 20.53 3.50
CA ARG A 249 11.79 19.88 2.43
C ARG A 249 10.63 19.04 2.95
N ALA A 250 10.88 18.20 3.95
CA ALA A 250 9.85 17.36 4.56
C ALA A 250 8.68 18.21 5.10
N ILE A 251 8.97 19.32 5.78
CA ILE A 251 7.94 20.22 6.30
C ILE A 251 7.18 20.94 5.18
N ILE A 252 7.87 21.44 4.15
CA ILE A 252 7.21 22.09 3.00
C ILE A 252 6.20 21.16 2.33
N TRP A 253 6.59 19.91 2.10
CA TRP A 253 5.68 18.92 1.52
C TRP A 253 4.56 18.54 2.48
N LEU A 254 4.82 18.52 3.79
CA LEU A 254 3.81 18.23 4.79
C LEU A 254 2.72 19.30 4.81
N GLU A 255 3.12 20.57 4.81
CA GLU A 255 2.20 21.72 4.72
C GLU A 255 1.36 21.68 3.45
N LYS A 256 2.00 21.32 2.34
CA LYS A 256 1.30 21.12 1.07
C LYS A 256 0.31 19.95 1.15
N CYS A 257 0.60 18.89 1.90
CA CYS A 257 -0.37 17.81 2.09
C CYS A 257 -1.55 18.27 2.97
N PHE A 258 -1.30 19.02 4.04
CA PHE A 258 -2.34 19.57 4.89
C PHE A 258 -3.26 20.55 4.15
N SER A 259 -2.70 21.45 3.32
CA SER A 259 -3.52 22.45 2.60
C SER A 259 -4.41 21.83 1.52
N PHE A 260 -4.07 20.64 1.04
CA PHE A 260 -4.86 19.91 0.04
C PHE A 260 -5.70 18.79 0.64
N TYR A 261 -5.54 18.50 1.94
CA TYR A 261 -6.31 17.49 2.65
C TYR A 261 -7.77 17.92 2.76
N SER A 262 -8.66 17.01 2.39
CA SER A 262 -10.10 17.14 2.63
C SER A 262 -10.74 15.76 2.67
N ASP A 263 -11.98 15.68 3.15
CA ASP A 263 -12.75 14.43 3.13
C ASP A 263 -12.83 13.79 1.75
N GLU A 264 -12.79 14.63 0.73
CA GLU A 264 -12.89 14.21 -0.65
C GLU A 264 -11.48 13.97 -1.28
N ASN A 265 -10.40 14.57 -0.76
CA ASN A 265 -9.02 14.45 -1.25
C ASN A 265 -8.08 13.80 -0.22
N ARG A 266 -8.49 12.66 0.33
CA ARG A 266 -7.74 12.00 1.42
C ARG A 266 -6.43 11.38 0.94
N ASP A 267 -6.33 11.02 -0.34
CA ASP A 267 -5.18 10.29 -0.89
C ASP A 267 -3.88 11.12 -0.91
N VAL A 268 -3.97 12.45 -0.74
CA VAL A 268 -2.80 13.35 -0.60
C VAL A 268 -1.86 12.93 0.53
N VAL A 269 -2.37 12.25 1.56
CA VAL A 269 -1.58 11.73 2.69
C VAL A 269 -0.48 10.76 2.24
N LEU A 270 -0.69 10.08 1.11
CA LEU A 270 0.24 9.10 0.55
C LEU A 270 1.38 9.76 -0.24
N ILE A 271 1.24 11.03 -0.61
CA ILE A 271 2.27 11.75 -1.37
C ILE A 271 3.47 12.07 -0.50
N TRP A 272 3.25 12.48 0.75
CA TRP A 272 4.33 12.91 1.63
C TRP A 272 5.45 11.87 1.77
N PRO A 273 5.18 10.57 2.01
CA PRO A 273 6.20 9.53 2.00
C PRO A 273 6.98 9.37 0.69
N MET A 274 6.34 9.62 -0.46
CA MET A 274 6.95 9.44 -1.79
C MET A 274 8.04 10.47 -2.08
N VAL A 275 7.92 11.66 -1.49
CA VAL A 275 8.78 12.82 -1.75
C VAL A 275 9.85 13.04 -0.68
N LEU A 276 9.89 12.18 0.35
CA LEU A 276 10.89 12.24 1.41
C LEU A 276 12.30 11.93 0.90
N ASP A 277 13.29 12.58 1.49
CA ASP A 277 14.70 12.26 1.26
C ASP A 277 15.06 10.88 1.83
N THR A 278 15.89 10.12 1.13
CA THR A 278 16.41 8.82 1.60
C THR A 278 17.14 8.95 2.93
N TRP A 279 17.80 10.08 3.17
CA TRP A 279 18.44 10.38 4.45
C TRP A 279 17.41 10.46 5.59
N PHE A 280 16.26 11.12 5.36
CA PHE A 280 15.21 11.27 6.37
C PHE A 280 14.65 9.91 6.79
N ILE A 281 14.42 9.02 5.81
CA ILE A 281 13.95 7.64 6.09
C ILE A 281 14.98 6.87 6.91
N ARG A 282 16.27 6.94 6.54
CA ARG A 282 17.34 6.29 7.32
C ARG A 282 17.42 6.85 8.74
N ALA A 283 17.23 8.16 8.92
CA ALA A 283 17.24 8.80 10.22
C ALA A 283 16.04 8.37 11.10
N LEU A 284 14.89 8.07 10.51
CA LEU A 284 13.78 7.41 11.23
C LEU A 284 14.16 6.00 11.67
N GLU A 285 14.79 5.21 10.80
CA GLU A 285 15.18 3.81 11.07
C GLU A 285 16.23 3.68 12.18
N THR A 286 17.21 4.59 12.23
CA THR A 286 18.23 4.60 13.29
C THR A 286 17.66 5.00 14.65
N GLY A 287 16.49 5.64 14.67
CA GLY A 287 15.71 5.93 15.87
C GLY A 287 16.28 7.01 16.79
N GLY A 288 17.48 7.53 16.54
CA GLY A 288 18.13 8.54 17.39
C GLY A 288 17.60 9.96 17.18
N ASP A 289 16.94 10.24 16.06
CA ASP A 289 16.55 11.60 15.71
C ASP A 289 15.11 11.93 16.14
N GLN A 290 15.00 12.73 17.20
CA GLN A 290 13.71 13.16 17.75
C GLN A 290 13.01 14.20 16.88
N VAL A 291 13.75 14.97 16.05
CA VAL A 291 13.17 15.94 15.11
C VAL A 291 12.50 15.21 13.94
N CYS A 292 13.15 14.19 13.37
CA CYS A 292 12.55 13.29 12.37
C CYS A 292 11.21 12.73 12.87
N ARG A 293 11.20 12.20 14.10
CA ARG A 293 10.01 11.61 14.70
C ARG A 293 8.93 12.66 14.94
N LEU A 294 9.27 13.88 15.37
CA LEU A 294 8.30 14.95 15.58
C LEU A 294 7.62 15.37 14.27
N ILE A 295 8.38 15.43 13.17
CA ILE A 295 7.82 15.67 11.84
C ILE A 295 6.91 14.50 11.43
N LEU A 296 7.33 13.26 11.68
CA LEU A 296 6.52 12.06 11.43
C LEU A 296 5.19 12.07 12.21
N LEU A 297 5.16 12.59 13.44
CA LEU A 297 3.94 12.71 14.24
C LEU A 297 2.86 13.56 13.56
N HIS A 298 3.27 14.64 12.87
CA HIS A 298 2.34 15.49 12.13
C HIS A 298 1.78 14.76 10.89
N TRP A 299 2.58 13.93 10.22
CA TRP A 299 2.06 13.03 9.17
C TRP A 299 1.12 11.96 9.75
N ALA A 300 1.42 11.43 10.94
CA ALA A 300 0.58 10.44 11.62
C ALA A 300 -0.83 10.97 11.95
N VAL A 301 -0.97 12.27 12.21
CA VAL A 301 -2.28 12.94 12.34
C VAL A 301 -3.09 12.83 11.04
N MET A 302 -2.49 13.18 9.89
CA MET A 302 -3.16 13.01 8.61
C MET A 302 -3.49 11.56 8.30
N LEU A 303 -2.60 10.62 8.67
CA LEU A 303 -2.84 9.19 8.53
C LEU A 303 -4.03 8.73 9.39
N HIS A 304 -4.16 9.26 10.61
CA HIS A 304 -5.31 8.99 11.46
C HIS A 304 -6.61 9.47 10.81
N TRP A 305 -6.64 10.69 10.26
CA TRP A 305 -7.82 11.19 9.55
C TRP A 305 -8.12 10.41 8.27
N PHE A 306 -7.08 10.09 7.48
CA PHE A 306 -7.17 9.23 6.29
C PHE A 306 -7.81 7.88 6.64
N GLY A 307 -7.50 7.35 7.83
CA GLY A 307 -8.01 6.07 8.28
C GLY A 307 -9.42 6.07 8.84
N ARG A 308 -10.04 7.23 9.07
CA ARG A 308 -11.43 7.29 9.54
C ARG A 308 -12.36 6.66 8.50
N GLY A 309 -12.95 5.52 8.85
CA GLY A 309 -13.85 4.75 7.98
C GLY A 309 -13.14 3.77 7.03
N LYS A 310 -11.80 3.70 7.01
CA LYS A 310 -11.05 2.72 6.21
C LYS A 310 -10.52 1.59 7.11
N ARG A 311 -10.82 0.34 6.75
CA ARG A 311 -10.42 -0.83 7.57
C ARG A 311 -8.91 -1.07 7.60
N PHE A 312 -8.21 -0.86 6.49
CA PHE A 312 -6.77 -1.17 6.37
C PHE A 312 -5.83 -0.17 7.06
N THR A 313 -6.32 0.97 7.49
CA THR A 313 -5.54 2.04 8.15
C THR A 313 -5.83 2.15 9.64
N GLY A 314 -7.08 1.86 10.04
CA GLY A 314 -7.53 1.73 11.42
C GLY A 314 -6.97 2.80 12.37
N GLY A 315 -6.47 2.34 13.53
CA GLY A 315 -5.89 3.20 14.58
C GLY A 315 -4.41 3.51 14.42
N LEU A 316 -3.78 3.21 13.27
CA LEU A 316 -2.33 3.31 13.10
C LEU A 316 -1.80 4.72 13.40
N GLY A 317 -2.45 5.76 12.86
CA GLY A 317 -2.05 7.14 13.12
C GLY A 317 -2.09 7.51 14.61
N ALA A 318 -3.13 7.11 15.33
CA ALA A 318 -3.23 7.34 16.78
C ALA A 318 -2.16 6.55 17.56
N LYS A 319 -1.91 5.29 17.17
CA LYS A 319 -0.86 4.45 17.75
C LYS A 319 0.54 5.03 17.56
N LEU A 320 0.81 5.60 16.38
CA LEU A 320 2.05 6.31 16.10
C LEU A 320 2.24 7.52 16.99
N VAL A 321 1.18 8.32 17.14
CA VAL A 321 1.22 9.47 18.02
C VAL A 321 1.45 9.05 19.46
N ASP A 322 0.78 8.01 19.94
CA ASP A 322 0.96 7.58 21.32
C ASP A 322 2.38 7.07 21.58
N GLU A 323 2.88 6.14 20.76
CA GLU A 323 4.17 5.51 21.01
C GLU A 323 5.37 6.43 20.76
N LEU A 324 5.32 7.27 19.71
CA LEU A 324 6.46 8.11 19.34
C LEU A 324 6.52 9.42 20.13
N SER A 325 5.41 9.87 20.74
CA SER A 325 5.41 11.08 21.58
C SER A 325 5.96 10.85 22.98
N LYS A 326 5.79 9.65 23.57
CA LYS A 326 6.23 9.32 24.94
C LYS A 326 7.67 9.75 25.25
N PRO A 327 8.69 9.47 24.41
CA PRO A 327 10.09 9.82 24.72
C PRO A 327 10.42 11.31 24.61
N MET A 328 9.47 12.13 24.15
CA MET A 328 9.66 13.57 23.92
C MET A 328 8.96 14.44 24.96
N LEU A 329 8.14 13.84 25.83
CA LEU A 329 7.47 14.54 26.93
C LEU A 329 8.49 15.06 27.95
N GLY A 330 8.27 16.27 28.49
CA GLY A 330 9.11 16.84 29.55
C GLY A 330 10.42 17.49 29.08
N LYS A 331 10.60 17.71 27.77
CA LYS A 331 11.80 18.36 27.22
C LYS A 331 11.80 19.88 27.38
N ASP A 332 10.80 20.54 26.80
CA ASP A 332 10.68 21.99 26.71
C ASP A 332 9.24 22.36 26.31
N VAL A 333 8.79 23.56 26.68
CA VAL A 333 7.43 24.08 26.45
C VAL A 333 7.06 24.00 24.96
N HIS A 334 7.97 24.35 24.06
CA HIS A 334 7.71 24.28 22.62
C HIS A 334 7.50 22.85 22.11
N TRP A 335 8.22 21.87 22.66
CA TRP A 335 8.03 20.46 22.33
C TRP A 335 6.70 19.95 22.87
N GLU A 336 6.36 20.32 24.10
CA GLU A 336 5.09 19.95 24.74
C GLU A 336 3.89 20.50 23.99
N GLU A 337 3.93 21.76 23.55
CA GLU A 337 2.85 22.36 22.73
C GLU A 337 2.68 21.63 21.39
N CYS A 338 3.78 21.30 20.71
CA CYS A 338 3.73 20.53 19.45
C CYS A 338 3.17 19.11 19.67
N ILE A 339 3.58 18.45 20.77
CA ILE A 339 3.09 17.10 21.12
C ILE A 339 1.62 17.15 21.53
N HIS A 340 1.22 18.17 22.28
CA HIS A 340 -0.17 18.39 22.69
C HIS A 340 -1.08 18.51 21.46
N PHE A 341 -0.69 19.31 20.47
CA PHE A 341 -1.44 19.43 19.22
C PHE A 341 -1.67 18.06 18.55
N VAL A 342 -0.60 17.29 18.28
CA VAL A 342 -0.76 15.99 17.59
C VAL A 342 -1.56 14.98 18.40
N ARG A 343 -1.43 14.98 19.73
CA ARG A 343 -2.22 14.11 20.63
C ARG A 343 -3.69 14.50 20.67
N GLN A 344 -4.00 15.79 20.65
CA GLN A 344 -5.37 16.30 20.56
C GLN A 344 -6.06 15.83 19.27
N GLN A 345 -5.37 15.95 18.13
CA GLN A 345 -5.94 15.65 16.82
C GLN A 345 -6.30 14.17 16.62
N VAL A 346 -5.70 13.27 17.40
CA VAL A 346 -5.96 11.82 17.36
C VAL A 346 -6.75 11.32 18.58
N GLY A 347 -7.24 12.22 19.44
CA GLY A 347 -8.12 11.88 20.57
C GLY A 347 -7.42 11.22 21.76
N LEU A 348 -6.16 11.57 22.03
CA LEU A 348 -5.36 11.02 23.15
C LEU A 348 -5.28 11.96 24.37
N LEU A 349 -6.13 13.00 24.42
CA LEU A 349 -6.21 13.99 25.49
C LEU A 349 -7.62 14.08 26.07
#